data_AF-A0A972H1X1-F1
#
_entry.id   AF-A0A972H1X1-F1
#
_cell.length_a   1.000
_cell.length_b   1.000
_cell.length_c   1.000
_cell.angle_alpha   90.00
_cell.angle_beta   90.00
_cell.angle_gamma   90.00
#
_symmetry.space_group_name_H-M   'P 1'
#
loop_
_entity.id
_entity.type
_entity.pdbx_description
1 polymer ?
#
loop_
_entity_poly.entity_id
_entity_poly.type
_entity_poly.pdbx_seq_one_letter_code
_entity_poly.pdbx_strand_id
1 'polypeptide(L)'
;MDIYAHKDNSFDNIEHIGIAITDVSEAQNHIGILYKISEEQSVQILHLGWNRLLLNQIASDKPKYLWLHCGLDPYSKSSLAAFCQLVIDVNGRDRINYGIDLVGHGFEHSTGKWVPKKLSDGLTCASFIMEIFSAQGHILIDLETWESRDSDAQWQDYILTLLSEELGNDHSYIIEQREKIGCYRFRPEEVAAAAAQDSYPVSFNDCVRFSQEIVSAIEDSKK
;
A
#
# COMPACT_ATOMS: atom_id res chain seq x y z
N MET A 1 6.75 8.92 -15.73
CA MET A 1 5.65 8.57 -14.82
C MET A 1 4.97 9.87 -14.47
N ASP A 2 3.66 9.98 -14.64
CA ASP A 2 2.95 11.22 -14.33
C ASP A 2 2.34 11.16 -12.92
N ILE A 3 2.45 12.27 -12.19
CA ILE A 3 1.94 12.42 -10.82
C ILE A 3 0.94 13.56 -10.82
N TYR A 4 -0.25 13.30 -10.30
CA TYR A 4 -1.34 14.25 -10.35
C TYR A 4 -1.84 14.61 -8.95
N ALA A 5 -2.14 15.88 -8.71
CA ALA A 5 -2.91 16.29 -7.55
C ALA A 5 -4.40 16.29 -7.90
N HIS A 6 -5.28 15.84 -6.98
CA HIS A 6 -6.73 15.78 -7.23
C HIS A 6 -7.32 17.13 -7.69
N LYS A 7 -6.83 18.23 -7.11
CA LYS A 7 -7.26 19.61 -7.46
C LYS A 7 -7.00 19.97 -8.94
N ASP A 8 -5.99 19.37 -9.54
CA ASP A 8 -5.53 19.65 -10.90
C ASP A 8 -6.03 18.56 -11.88
N ASN A 9 -6.28 17.35 -11.37
CA ASN A 9 -6.75 16.20 -12.13
C ASN A 9 -7.63 15.29 -11.25
N SER A 10 -8.94 15.22 -11.56
CA SER A 10 -9.92 14.43 -10.79
C SER A 10 -9.54 12.94 -10.76
N PHE A 11 -9.91 12.25 -9.67
CA PHE A 11 -9.78 10.80 -9.59
C PHE A 11 -10.67 10.08 -10.61
N ASP A 12 -11.73 10.72 -11.10
CA ASP A 12 -12.61 10.14 -12.12
C ASP A 12 -11.86 9.81 -13.43
N ASN A 13 -10.68 10.40 -13.62
CA ASN A 13 -9.82 10.18 -14.78
C ASN A 13 -8.97 8.89 -14.70
N ILE A 14 -9.06 8.11 -13.62
CA ILE A 14 -8.57 6.72 -13.67
C ILE A 14 -9.47 5.88 -14.58
N GLU A 15 -8.91 4.90 -15.28
CA GLU A 15 -9.70 3.92 -16.03
C GLU A 15 -10.40 2.95 -15.08
N HIS A 16 -9.62 2.15 -14.36
CA HIS A 16 -10.12 1.18 -13.37
C HIS A 16 -9.27 1.15 -12.11
N ILE A 17 -7.95 1.38 -12.23
CA ILE A 17 -6.99 1.39 -11.13
C ILE A 17 -6.10 2.63 -11.23
N GLY A 18 -5.88 3.27 -10.10
CA GLY A 18 -4.80 4.23 -9.87
C GLY A 18 -4.16 3.98 -8.51
N ILE A 19 -3.04 4.65 -8.24
CA ILE A 19 -2.35 4.57 -6.96
C ILE A 19 -2.41 5.92 -6.29
N ALA A 20 -2.99 5.99 -5.09
CA ALA A 20 -3.03 7.18 -4.27
C ALA A 20 -1.87 7.19 -3.28
N ILE A 21 -1.24 8.34 -3.10
CA ILE A 21 -0.20 8.57 -2.09
C ILE A 21 -0.43 9.90 -1.38
N THR A 22 -0.25 9.93 -0.07
CA THR A 22 -0.40 11.14 0.75
C THR A 22 0.68 11.17 1.82
N ASP A 23 1.05 12.38 2.24
CA ASP A 23 1.84 12.58 3.44
C ASP A 23 0.98 12.29 4.68
N VAL A 24 1.58 11.65 5.69
CA VAL A 24 0.98 11.47 7.02
C VAL A 24 1.84 12.09 8.11
N SER A 25 3.17 12.01 7.96
CA SER A 25 4.14 12.59 8.86
C SER A 25 5.47 12.79 8.15
N GLU A 26 6.38 13.58 8.73
CA GLU A 26 7.73 13.77 8.19
C GLU A 26 8.51 12.45 7.98
N ALA A 27 8.17 11.39 8.73
CA ALA A 27 8.86 10.10 8.68
C ALA A 27 8.20 9.07 7.73
N GLN A 28 6.98 9.32 7.26
CA GLN A 28 6.20 8.32 6.54
C GLN A 28 5.03 8.90 5.72
N ASN A 29 4.93 8.40 4.49
CA ASN A 29 3.77 8.54 3.62
C ASN A 29 2.74 7.41 3.81
N HIS A 30 1.59 7.53 3.18
CA HIS A 30 0.56 6.51 3.12
C HIS A 30 0.12 6.26 1.68
N ILE A 31 -0.16 5.00 1.35
CA ILE A 31 -0.51 4.54 0.00
C ILE A 31 -1.85 3.79 0.02
N GLY A 32 -2.62 3.95 -1.05
CA GLY A 32 -3.85 3.21 -1.31
C GLY A 32 -4.06 2.95 -2.80
N ILE A 33 -4.99 2.05 -3.10
CA ILE A 33 -5.44 1.77 -4.47
C ILE A 33 -6.70 2.59 -4.72
N LEU A 34 -6.67 3.44 -5.74
CA LEU A 34 -7.87 4.03 -6.31
C LEU A 34 -8.50 3.02 -7.26
N TYR A 35 -9.80 2.78 -7.17
CA TYR A 35 -10.47 1.90 -8.12
C TYR A 35 -11.93 2.27 -8.42
N LYS A 36 -12.40 1.90 -9.63
CA LYS A 36 -13.82 1.91 -10.03
C LYS A 36 -14.11 0.71 -10.94
N ILE A 37 -15.24 0.04 -10.75
CA ILE A 37 -15.60 -1.16 -11.54
C ILE A 37 -16.26 -0.77 -12.87
N SER A 38 -17.01 0.34 -12.87
CA SER A 38 -17.60 0.93 -14.08
C SER A 38 -17.45 2.46 -14.08
N GLU A 39 -17.64 3.07 -15.24
CA GLU A 39 -17.54 4.52 -15.43
C GLU A 39 -18.59 5.32 -14.63
N GLU A 40 -19.74 4.71 -14.32
CA GLU A 40 -20.82 5.34 -13.58
C GLU A 40 -20.61 5.32 -12.06
N GLN A 41 -19.65 4.54 -11.57
CA GLN A 41 -19.34 4.43 -10.15
C GLN A 41 -18.36 5.50 -9.71
N SER A 42 -18.60 6.07 -8.52
CA SER A 42 -17.62 6.93 -7.87
C SER A 42 -16.35 6.14 -7.55
N VAL A 43 -15.21 6.76 -7.81
CA VAL A 43 -13.90 6.19 -7.49
C VAL A 43 -13.80 5.94 -5.99
N GLN A 44 -13.40 4.74 -5.62
CA GLN A 44 -13.11 4.36 -4.25
C GLN A 44 -11.60 4.40 -4.00
N ILE A 45 -11.20 4.53 -2.74
CA ILE A 45 -9.83 4.28 -2.28
C ILE A 45 -9.83 3.12 -1.28
N LEU A 46 -9.17 2.03 -1.66
CA LEU A 46 -8.93 0.87 -0.81
C LEU A 46 -7.53 0.96 -0.21
N HIS A 47 -7.44 0.93 1.12
CA HIS A 47 -6.15 0.96 1.81
C HIS A 47 -6.24 0.35 3.21
N LEU A 48 -5.11 -0.17 3.69
CA LEU A 48 -4.91 -0.35 5.13
C LEU A 48 -4.51 0.98 5.75
N GLY A 49 -5.37 1.55 6.59
CA GLY A 49 -5.03 2.71 7.39
C GLY A 49 -4.03 2.36 8.48
N TRP A 50 -4.45 2.53 9.73
CA TRP A 50 -3.67 2.07 10.88
C TRP A 50 -4.06 0.66 11.30
N ASN A 51 -3.53 0.17 12.41
CA ASN A 51 -3.73 -1.17 12.93
C ASN A 51 -5.20 -1.62 12.87
N ARG A 52 -5.45 -2.79 12.25
CA ARG A 52 -6.78 -3.42 12.17
C ARG A 52 -7.82 -2.63 11.37
N LEU A 53 -7.38 -1.66 10.56
CA LEU A 53 -8.26 -0.75 9.85
C LEU A 53 -8.13 -0.89 8.32
N LEU A 54 -8.86 -1.85 7.76
CA LEU A 54 -9.09 -1.93 6.31
C LEU A 54 -10.21 -0.95 5.94
N LEU A 55 -9.92 -0.02 5.03
CA LEU A 55 -10.83 1.03 4.63
C LEU A 55 -11.11 0.97 3.14
N ASN A 56 -12.38 1.19 2.80
CA ASN A 56 -12.82 1.49 1.46
C ASN A 56 -13.80 2.66 1.52
N GLN A 57 -13.43 3.76 0.90
CA GLN A 57 -14.19 5.00 0.98
C GLN A 57 -14.18 5.70 -0.38
N ILE A 58 -15.20 6.54 -0.62
CA ILE A 58 -15.24 7.37 -1.82
C ILE A 58 -13.99 8.27 -1.80
N ALA A 59 -13.20 8.21 -2.87
CA ALA A 59 -12.03 9.03 -3.02
C ALA A 59 -12.45 10.51 -3.07
N SER A 60 -11.80 11.33 -2.25
CA SER A 60 -12.11 12.75 -2.13
C SER A 60 -10.84 13.57 -1.99
N ASP A 61 -10.97 14.89 -2.07
CA ASP A 61 -9.88 15.85 -1.89
C ASP A 61 -9.24 15.81 -0.50
N LYS A 62 -9.80 15.03 0.44
CA LYS A 62 -9.32 14.89 1.82
C LYS A 62 -9.12 13.43 2.23
N PRO A 63 -7.92 13.06 2.73
CA PRO A 63 -6.69 13.87 2.76
C PRO A 63 -6.19 14.21 1.34
N LYS A 64 -5.24 15.15 1.26
CA LYS A 64 -4.69 15.62 -0.02
C LYS A 64 -3.82 14.55 -0.68
N TYR A 65 -4.45 13.62 -1.37
CA TYR A 65 -3.73 12.63 -2.16
C TYR A 65 -3.15 13.24 -3.44
N LEU A 66 -1.90 12.87 -3.71
CA LEU A 66 -1.42 12.74 -5.08
C LEU A 66 -1.83 11.36 -5.61
N TRP A 67 -1.91 11.22 -6.92
CA TRP A 67 -2.20 9.94 -7.53
C TRP A 67 -1.43 9.72 -8.84
N LEU A 68 -1.24 8.44 -9.17
CA LEU A 68 -0.53 7.97 -10.35
C LEU A 68 -1.41 6.98 -11.11
N HIS A 69 -1.24 6.93 -12.44
CA HIS A 69 -1.78 5.83 -13.23
C HIS A 69 -1.04 4.54 -12.86
N CYS A 70 -1.79 3.44 -12.75
CA CYS A 70 -1.19 2.11 -12.67
C CYS A 70 -0.74 1.66 -14.07
N GLY A 71 0.45 1.09 -14.17
CA GLY A 71 1.03 0.66 -15.46
C GLY A 71 0.50 -0.69 -15.98
N LEU A 72 -0.51 -1.28 -15.34
CA LEU A 72 -1.19 -2.47 -15.85
C LEU A 72 -1.96 -2.18 -17.15
N ASP A 73 -2.09 -3.19 -18.00
CA ASP A 73 -2.97 -3.11 -19.16
C ASP A 73 -4.45 -3.01 -18.74
N PRO A 74 -5.35 -2.52 -19.61
CA PRO A 74 -6.75 -2.27 -19.26
C PRO A 74 -7.50 -3.50 -18.71
N TYR A 75 -7.21 -4.71 -19.21
CA TYR A 75 -7.89 -5.92 -18.74
C TYR A 75 -7.42 -6.29 -17.33
N SER A 76 -6.11 -6.23 -17.08
CA SER A 76 -5.56 -6.44 -15.74
C SER A 76 -6.04 -5.40 -14.74
N LYS A 77 -6.15 -4.11 -15.13
CA LYS A 77 -6.74 -3.08 -14.26
C LYS A 77 -8.19 -3.40 -13.90
N SER A 78 -9.01 -3.80 -14.88
CA SER A 78 -10.41 -4.16 -14.64
C SER A 78 -10.52 -5.37 -13.69
N SER A 79 -9.72 -6.41 -13.90
CA SER A 79 -9.66 -7.58 -13.02
C SER A 79 -9.23 -7.21 -11.60
N LEU A 80 -8.19 -6.38 -11.46
CA LEU A 80 -7.69 -5.93 -10.16
C LEU A 80 -8.71 -5.04 -9.44
N ALA A 81 -9.49 -4.21 -10.16
CA ALA A 81 -10.54 -3.39 -9.57
C ALA A 81 -11.68 -4.26 -9.00
N ALA A 82 -12.09 -5.30 -9.72
CA ALA A 82 -13.03 -6.29 -9.22
C ALA A 82 -12.47 -7.04 -7.99
N PHE A 83 -11.18 -7.37 -8.00
CA PHE A 83 -10.52 -8.01 -6.87
C PHE A 83 -10.45 -7.08 -5.63
N CYS A 84 -10.19 -5.79 -5.81
CA CYS A 84 -10.25 -4.81 -4.72
C CYS A 84 -11.63 -4.80 -4.05
N GLN A 85 -12.71 -4.83 -4.85
CA GLN A 85 -14.07 -4.95 -4.32
C GLN A 85 -14.28 -6.26 -3.55
N LEU A 86 -13.80 -7.38 -4.08
CA LEU A 86 -13.91 -8.67 -3.41
C LEU A 86 -13.18 -8.69 -2.05
N VAL A 87 -11.98 -8.10 -1.99
CA VAL A 87 -11.19 -8.01 -0.76
C VAL A 87 -11.94 -7.22 0.32
N ILE A 88 -12.54 -6.08 -0.01
CA ILE A 88 -13.31 -5.34 0.99
C ILE A 88 -14.61 -6.06 1.37
N ASP A 89 -15.30 -6.69 0.43
CA ASP A 89 -16.55 -7.41 0.71
C ASP A 89 -16.33 -8.58 1.69
N VAL A 90 -15.19 -9.27 1.55
CA VAL A 90 -14.84 -10.43 2.38
C VAL A 90 -14.19 -10.02 3.70
N ASN A 91 -13.28 -9.06 3.69
CA ASN A 91 -12.46 -8.72 4.86
C ASN A 91 -12.89 -7.43 5.56
N GLY A 92 -13.82 -6.65 5.03
CA GLY A 92 -14.19 -5.34 5.59
C GLY A 92 -14.79 -5.40 7.01
N ARG A 93 -15.22 -6.58 7.45
CA ARG A 93 -15.65 -6.84 8.83
C ARG A 93 -14.52 -7.40 9.70
N ASP A 94 -13.51 -8.00 9.08
CA ASP A 94 -12.36 -8.62 9.72
C ASP A 94 -11.22 -7.61 9.86
N ARG A 95 -10.41 -7.80 10.90
CA ARG A 95 -9.33 -6.89 11.25
C ARG A 95 -8.01 -7.41 10.72
N ILE A 96 -7.42 -6.74 9.73
CA ILE A 96 -6.05 -7.04 9.27
C ILE A 96 -5.06 -6.30 10.18
N ASN A 97 -4.26 -7.03 10.94
CA ASN A 97 -3.30 -6.40 11.85
C ASN A 97 -2.29 -5.57 11.08
N TYR A 98 -1.70 -4.59 11.77
CA TYR A 98 -0.45 -4.01 11.29
C TYR A 98 0.66 -5.08 11.31
N GLY A 99 1.66 -4.96 10.45
CA GLY A 99 2.82 -5.86 10.49
C GLY A 99 3.93 -5.34 9.60
N ILE A 100 5.17 -5.40 10.08
CA ILE A 100 6.32 -4.80 9.38
C ILE A 100 7.00 -5.74 8.39
N ASP A 101 6.59 -7.00 8.35
CA ASP A 101 7.16 -8.08 7.53
C ASP A 101 6.15 -8.56 6.50
N LEU A 102 6.63 -9.05 5.35
CA LEU A 102 5.85 -9.56 4.22
C LEU A 102 5.83 -11.10 4.14
N VAL A 103 6.57 -11.80 5.01
CA VAL A 103 6.82 -13.23 4.78
C VAL A 103 5.63 -14.12 5.14
N GLY A 104 5.14 -14.85 4.12
CA GLY A 104 4.39 -16.11 4.28
C GLY A 104 2.89 -15.96 4.55
N HIS A 105 2.32 -14.80 4.24
CA HIS A 105 0.89 -14.49 4.34
C HIS A 105 0.45 -13.74 3.07
N GLY A 106 -0.85 -13.59 2.85
CA GLY A 106 -1.36 -12.90 1.66
C GLY A 106 -2.87 -13.01 1.48
N PHE A 107 -3.34 -12.62 0.30
CA PHE A 107 -4.75 -12.80 -0.08
C PHE A 107 -4.94 -14.04 -0.96
N GLU A 108 -5.96 -14.83 -0.67
CA GLU A 108 -6.33 -15.96 -1.52
C GLU A 108 -6.93 -15.45 -2.85
N HIS A 109 -6.29 -15.80 -3.97
CA HIS A 109 -6.67 -15.33 -5.31
C HIS A 109 -8.17 -15.44 -5.64
N SER A 110 -8.80 -16.56 -5.29
CA SER A 110 -10.19 -16.84 -5.66
C SER A 110 -11.24 -16.18 -4.76
N THR A 111 -10.91 -15.88 -3.51
CA THR A 111 -11.88 -15.36 -2.53
C THR A 111 -11.56 -13.96 -2.06
N GLY A 112 -10.37 -13.45 -2.33
CA GLY A 112 -9.88 -12.19 -1.76
C GLY A 112 -9.70 -12.25 -0.25
N LYS A 113 -9.81 -13.43 0.40
CA LYS A 113 -9.70 -13.56 1.85
C LYS A 113 -8.25 -13.39 2.30
N TRP A 114 -8.04 -12.61 3.35
CA TRP A 114 -6.77 -12.51 4.05
C TRP A 114 -6.44 -13.82 4.76
N VAL A 115 -5.25 -14.37 4.49
CA VAL A 115 -4.76 -15.63 5.06
C VAL A 115 -3.43 -15.39 5.77
N PRO A 116 -3.45 -15.02 7.07
CA PRO A 116 -2.24 -14.87 7.86
C PRO A 116 -1.68 -16.24 8.25
N LYS A 117 -0.35 -16.36 8.36
CA LYS A 117 0.30 -17.59 8.83
C LYS A 117 0.25 -17.73 10.35
N LYS A 118 0.35 -16.60 11.06
CA LYS A 118 0.14 -16.46 12.49
C LYS A 118 -0.91 -15.39 12.78
N LEU A 119 -1.60 -15.48 13.91
CA LEU A 119 -2.56 -14.46 14.33
C LEU A 119 -1.94 -13.06 14.50
N SER A 120 -0.63 -12.99 14.67
CA SER A 120 0.16 -11.76 14.79
C SER A 120 0.64 -11.20 13.45
N ASP A 121 0.46 -11.93 12.34
CA ASP A 121 0.83 -11.43 11.04
C ASP A 121 -0.15 -10.33 10.58
N GLY A 122 0.39 -9.45 9.77
CA GLY A 122 -0.25 -8.21 9.38
C GLY A 122 0.57 -7.52 8.31
N LEU A 123 0.08 -6.39 7.86
CA LEU A 123 0.65 -5.65 6.74
C LEU A 123 0.77 -4.17 7.10
N THR A 124 1.78 -3.53 6.53
CA THR A 124 1.82 -2.08 6.34
C THR A 124 0.91 -1.68 5.19
N CYS A 125 0.61 -0.38 5.03
CA CYS A 125 -0.11 0.10 3.86
C CYS A 125 0.56 -0.29 2.54
N ALA A 126 1.90 -0.23 2.48
CA ALA A 126 2.68 -0.57 1.29
C ALA A 126 2.70 -2.07 0.96
N SER A 127 2.95 -2.92 1.96
CA SER A 127 2.92 -4.38 1.80
C SER A 127 1.51 -4.89 1.45
N PHE A 128 0.46 -4.21 1.92
CA PHE A 128 -0.90 -4.49 1.47
C PHE A 128 -1.10 -4.28 -0.03
N ILE A 129 -0.62 -3.18 -0.61
CA ILE A 129 -0.70 -2.98 -2.06
C ILE A 129 0.05 -4.11 -2.78
N MET A 130 1.24 -4.46 -2.30
CA MET A 130 2.02 -5.56 -2.87
C MET A 130 1.26 -6.89 -2.84
N GLU A 131 0.60 -7.24 -1.73
CA GLU A 131 -0.18 -8.46 -1.59
C GLU A 131 -1.44 -8.47 -2.47
N ILE A 132 -2.10 -7.32 -2.65
CA ILE A 132 -3.25 -7.20 -3.56
C ILE A 132 -2.85 -7.50 -5.01
N PHE A 133 -1.73 -6.93 -5.46
CA PHE A 133 -1.21 -7.17 -6.80
C PHE A 133 -0.68 -8.61 -6.95
N SER A 134 0.06 -9.11 -5.97
CA SER A 134 0.60 -10.47 -5.94
C SER A 134 -0.50 -11.53 -6.02
N ALA A 135 -1.60 -11.34 -5.29
CA ALA A 135 -2.76 -12.24 -5.34
C ALA A 135 -3.43 -12.28 -6.71
N GLN A 136 -3.20 -11.30 -7.59
CA GLN A 136 -3.64 -11.32 -9.00
C GLN A 136 -2.51 -11.68 -9.98
N GLY A 137 -1.37 -12.18 -9.49
CA GLY A 137 -0.24 -12.61 -10.31
C GLY A 137 0.69 -11.48 -10.74
N HIS A 138 0.54 -10.28 -10.18
CA HIS A 138 1.37 -9.13 -10.50
C HIS A 138 2.42 -8.90 -9.38
N ILE A 139 3.65 -9.33 -9.61
CA ILE A 139 4.75 -9.13 -8.66
C ILE A 139 5.39 -7.77 -8.92
N LEU A 140 5.00 -6.74 -8.15
CA LEU A 140 5.43 -5.35 -8.39
C LEU A 140 6.93 -5.12 -8.29
N ILE A 141 7.57 -5.71 -7.29
CA ILE A 141 8.95 -5.42 -6.89
C ILE A 141 9.78 -6.70 -6.95
N ASP A 142 11.02 -6.56 -7.39
CA ASP A 142 11.99 -7.64 -7.40
C ASP A 142 12.64 -7.78 -6.01
N LEU A 143 12.08 -8.69 -5.22
CA LEU A 143 12.55 -8.98 -3.86
C LEU A 143 14.00 -9.49 -3.82
N GLU A 144 14.52 -10.07 -4.90
CA GLU A 144 15.91 -10.55 -4.95
C GLU A 144 16.92 -9.38 -4.97
N THR A 145 16.47 -8.22 -5.44
CA THR A 145 17.28 -7.00 -5.51
C THR A 145 17.12 -6.10 -4.29
N TRP A 146 16.22 -6.43 -3.35
CA TRP A 146 15.87 -5.54 -2.26
C TRP A 146 16.98 -5.44 -1.21
N GLU A 147 17.31 -4.22 -0.80
CA GLU A 147 18.40 -3.97 0.14
C GLU A 147 17.89 -3.42 1.48
N SER A 148 18.55 -3.83 2.57
CA SER A 148 18.35 -3.24 3.88
C SER A 148 18.98 -1.85 3.95
N ARG A 149 18.31 -0.91 4.63
CA ARG A 149 18.85 0.42 4.92
C ARG A 149 18.88 0.65 6.42
N ASP A 150 19.91 1.30 6.93
CA ASP A 150 20.07 1.58 8.37
C ASP A 150 18.87 2.35 8.96
N SER A 151 18.26 3.24 8.17
CA SER A 151 17.08 4.00 8.55
C SER A 151 15.82 3.13 8.75
N ASP A 152 15.77 1.94 8.15
CA ASP A 152 14.57 1.12 8.14
C ASP A 152 14.34 0.46 9.51
N ALA A 153 15.41 -0.01 10.18
CA ALA A 153 15.34 -0.54 11.53
C ALA A 153 14.91 0.53 12.56
N GLN A 154 15.39 1.77 12.40
CA GLN A 154 14.99 2.90 13.24
C GLN A 154 13.50 3.21 13.08
N TRP A 155 13.00 3.23 11.84
CA TRP A 155 11.57 3.42 11.58
C TRP A 155 10.73 2.24 12.11
N GLN A 156 11.19 0.99 11.98
CA GLN A 156 10.50 -0.18 12.51
C GLN A 156 10.36 -0.12 14.03
N ASP A 157 11.43 0.25 14.74
CA ASP A 157 11.36 0.40 16.19
C ASP A 157 10.40 1.53 16.61
N TYR A 158 10.47 2.66 15.91
CA TYR A 158 9.57 3.80 16.13
C TYR A 158 8.10 3.41 15.92
N ILE A 159 7.77 2.79 14.77
CA ILE A 159 6.39 2.48 14.40
C ILE A 159 5.78 1.42 15.33
N LEU A 160 6.58 0.44 15.77
CA LEU A 160 6.16 -0.57 16.75
C LEU A 160 6.02 0.01 18.15
N THR A 161 6.76 1.06 18.49
CA THR A 161 6.56 1.79 19.75
C THR A 161 5.22 2.51 19.76
N LEU A 162 4.89 3.25 18.69
CA LEU A 162 3.57 3.88 18.54
C LEU A 162 2.42 2.86 18.60
N LEU A 163 2.59 1.73 17.92
CA LEU A 163 1.62 0.65 17.93
C LEU A 163 1.45 0.02 19.32
N SER A 164 2.55 -0.13 20.06
CA SER A 164 2.52 -0.63 21.44
C SER A 164 1.81 0.33 22.39
N GLU A 165 1.98 1.65 22.19
CA GLU A 165 1.29 2.67 22.98
C GLU A 165 -0.22 2.63 22.76
N GLU A 166 -0.67 2.40 21.51
CA GLU A 166 -2.09 2.24 21.19
C GLU A 166 -2.70 0.96 21.77
N LEU A 167 -2.02 -0.17 21.61
CA LEU A 167 -2.54 -1.48 22.03
C LEU A 167 -2.52 -1.69 23.55
N GLY A 168 -1.77 -0.87 24.28
CA GLY A 168 -1.53 -1.07 25.71
C GLY A 168 -0.71 -2.35 25.96
N ASN A 169 -0.85 -2.94 27.15
CA ASN A 169 -0.05 -4.09 27.59
C ASN A 169 -0.34 -5.43 26.85
N ASP A 170 -0.83 -5.45 25.61
CA ASP A 170 -0.88 -6.67 24.80
C ASP A 170 0.52 -7.01 24.27
N HIS A 171 1.31 -7.68 25.12
CA HIS A 171 2.74 -7.87 24.91
C HIS A 171 3.06 -8.89 23.81
N SER A 172 2.21 -9.88 23.57
CA SER A 172 2.58 -11.03 22.72
C SER A 172 2.74 -10.64 21.25
N TYR A 173 1.76 -9.92 20.70
CA TYR A 173 1.79 -9.43 19.32
C TYR A 173 2.96 -8.47 19.07
N ILE A 174 3.17 -7.50 19.97
CA ILE A 174 4.27 -6.52 19.83
C ILE A 174 5.62 -7.22 19.95
N ILE A 175 5.78 -8.18 20.87
CA ILE A 175 7.02 -8.95 21.01
C ILE A 175 7.33 -9.67 19.68
N GLU A 176 6.36 -10.38 19.11
CA GLU A 176 6.56 -11.08 17.83
C GLU A 176 6.88 -10.14 16.67
N GLN A 177 6.32 -8.93 16.65
CA GLN A 177 6.66 -7.93 15.63
C GLN A 177 8.06 -7.34 15.86
N ARG A 178 8.47 -7.13 17.12
CA ARG A 178 9.83 -6.64 17.45
C ARG A 178 10.92 -7.63 17.09
N GLU A 179 10.64 -8.93 17.14
CA GLU A 179 11.56 -9.98 16.63
C GLU A 179 11.83 -9.87 15.13
N LYS A 180 10.97 -9.16 14.38
CA LYS A 180 11.09 -8.96 12.93
C LYS A 180 11.86 -7.69 12.56
N ILE A 181 12.31 -6.88 13.53
CA ILE A 181 13.13 -5.69 13.25
C ILE A 181 14.38 -6.12 12.47
N GLY A 182 14.69 -5.36 11.42
CA GLY A 182 15.72 -5.70 10.44
C GLY A 182 15.18 -6.39 9.18
N CYS A 183 13.89 -6.72 9.14
CA CYS A 183 13.22 -7.15 7.90
C CYS A 183 13.27 -6.04 6.84
N TYR A 184 13.04 -6.41 5.58
CA TYR A 184 12.93 -5.44 4.51
C TYR A 184 11.74 -4.51 4.71
N ARG A 185 11.99 -3.21 4.56
CA ARG A 185 10.95 -2.19 4.52
C ARG A 185 10.63 -1.86 3.07
N PHE A 186 9.33 -1.85 2.76
CA PHE A 186 8.79 -1.36 1.49
C PHE A 186 8.20 0.02 1.74
N ARG A 187 8.79 1.07 1.17
CA ARG A 187 8.29 2.43 1.40
C ARG A 187 7.09 2.71 0.49
N PRO A 188 6.07 3.46 0.95
CA PRO A 188 4.90 3.79 0.16
C PRO A 188 5.23 4.38 -1.21
N GLU A 189 6.13 5.36 -1.28
CA GLU A 189 6.56 5.99 -2.53
C GLU A 189 7.28 5.03 -3.49
N GLU A 190 8.03 4.05 -2.96
CA GLU A 190 8.72 3.05 -3.77
C GLU A 190 7.74 2.04 -4.36
N VAL A 191 6.75 1.60 -3.57
CA VAL A 191 5.67 0.72 -4.04
C VAL A 191 4.76 1.45 -5.03
N ALA A 192 4.46 2.72 -4.79
CA ALA A 192 3.69 3.54 -5.72
C ALA A 192 4.42 3.71 -7.05
N ALA A 193 5.72 4.00 -7.00
CA ALA A 193 6.56 4.12 -8.19
C ALA A 193 6.62 2.79 -8.96
N ALA A 194 6.74 1.66 -8.26
CA ALA A 194 6.70 0.34 -8.87
C ALA A 194 5.37 0.12 -9.60
N ALA A 195 4.23 0.28 -8.91
CA ALA A 195 2.88 0.07 -9.45
C ALA A 195 2.50 0.98 -10.64
N ALA A 196 3.26 2.05 -10.87
CA ALA A 196 3.09 2.95 -12.01
C ALA A 196 3.96 2.57 -13.22
N GLN A 197 4.78 1.52 -13.15
CA GLN A 197 5.58 1.03 -14.28
C GLN A 197 4.79 0.04 -15.14
N ASP A 198 5.09 0.02 -16.44
CA ASP A 198 4.44 -0.90 -17.39
C ASP A 198 5.08 -2.30 -17.41
N SER A 199 6.17 -2.49 -16.66
CA SER A 199 6.91 -3.74 -16.59
C SER A 199 7.30 -4.05 -15.15
N TYR A 200 7.04 -5.29 -14.74
CA TYR A 200 7.31 -5.81 -13.41
C TYR A 200 8.08 -7.14 -13.52
N PRO A 201 8.85 -7.54 -12.49
CA PRO A 201 9.09 -6.81 -11.24
C PRO A 201 10.08 -5.65 -11.42
N VAL A 202 9.94 -4.60 -10.61
CA VAL A 202 10.84 -3.43 -10.61
C VAL A 202 11.96 -3.61 -9.60
N SER A 203 13.21 -3.35 -10.00
CA SER A 203 14.38 -3.50 -9.13
C SER A 203 14.39 -2.46 -8.00
N PHE A 204 15.08 -2.76 -6.90
CA PHE A 204 15.28 -1.83 -5.79
C PHE A 204 15.82 -0.46 -6.24
N ASN A 205 16.87 -0.46 -7.05
CA ASN A 205 17.51 0.77 -7.53
C ASN A 205 16.56 1.61 -8.40
N ASP A 206 15.74 0.95 -9.23
CA ASP A 206 14.75 1.63 -10.04
C ASP A 206 13.60 2.18 -9.19
N CYS A 207 13.08 1.41 -8.22
CA CYS A 207 12.09 1.87 -7.25
C CYS A 207 12.56 3.12 -6.50
N VAL A 208 13.81 3.11 -6.01
CA VAL A 208 14.43 4.27 -5.32
C VAL A 208 14.57 5.46 -6.26
N ARG A 209 15.00 5.23 -7.51
CA ARG A 209 15.15 6.32 -8.49
C ARG A 209 13.80 6.94 -8.82
N PHE A 210 12.80 6.13 -9.15
CA PHE A 210 11.48 6.61 -9.58
C PHE A 210 10.69 7.26 -8.44
N SER A 211 10.88 6.80 -7.19
CA SER A 211 10.19 7.40 -6.04
C SER A 211 10.65 8.83 -5.72
N GLN A 212 11.83 9.26 -6.21
CA GLN A 212 12.31 10.63 -6.01
C GLN A 212 11.35 11.68 -6.57
N GLU A 213 10.77 11.43 -7.74
CA GLU A 213 9.78 12.32 -8.35
C GLU A 213 8.52 12.43 -7.48
N ILE A 214 8.09 11.31 -6.88
CA ILE A 214 6.93 11.27 -5.98
C ILE A 214 7.21 12.04 -4.70
N VAL A 215 8.39 11.84 -4.08
CA VAL A 215 8.78 12.54 -2.86
C VAL A 215 8.82 14.05 -3.09
N SER A 216 9.45 14.49 -4.18
CA SER A 216 9.48 15.92 -4.53
C SER A 216 8.08 16.50 -4.76
N ALA A 217 7.19 15.77 -5.45
CA ALA A 217 5.81 16.20 -5.65
C ALA A 217 5.03 16.31 -4.33
N ILE A 218 5.25 15.38 -3.38
CA ILE A 218 4.65 15.44 -2.05
C ILE A 218 5.14 16.68 -1.31
N GLU A 219 6.44 16.96 -1.30
CA GLU A 219 7.03 18.13 -0.64
C GLU A 219 6.50 19.45 -1.22
N ASP A 220 6.37 19.55 -2.53
CA ASP A 220 5.82 20.73 -3.19
C ASP A 220 4.32 20.92 -2.91
N SER A 221 3.57 19.84 -2.68
CA SER A 221 2.15 19.92 -2.32
C SER A 221 1.89 20.48 -0.91
N LYS A 222 2.92 20.52 -0.05
CA LYS A 222 2.86 21.07 1.31
C LYS A 222 3.01 22.60 1.36
N LYS A 223 3.57 23.21 0.30
CA LYS A 223 3.78 24.66 0.18
C LYS A 223 2.49 25.39 -0.19
#